data_AF-A0A6B9ZAV3-F1
#
_entry.id   AF-A0A6B9ZAV3-F1
#
_cell.length_a   1.000
_cell.length_b   1.000
_cell.length_c   1.000
_cell.angle_alpha   90.00
_cell.angle_beta   90.00
_cell.angle_gamma   90.00
#
_symmetry.space_group_name_H-M   'P 1'
#
loop_
_entity.id
_entity.type
_entity.pdbx_description
1 polymer ?
#
loop_
_entity_poly.entity_id
_entity_poly.type
_entity_poly.pdbx_seq_one_letter_code
_entity_poly.pdbx_strand_id
1 'polypeptide(L)' 'MEKHAFQGDEGQAGGHHQHFTINGLAEELGVTAAELQKAVEIVGDDPVRVREFIRRNHTEIDDTNEV' A
#
# COMPACT_ATOMS: atom_id res chain seq x y z
N MET A 1 -31.63 39.22 1.55
CA MET A 1 -30.99 38.09 2.24
C MET A 1 -30.55 37.11 1.16
N GLU A 2 -29.34 37.32 0.66
CA GLU A 2 -28.71 36.49 -0.36
C GLU A 2 -28.43 35.09 0.21
N LYS A 3 -28.89 34.06 -0.50
CA LYS A 3 -28.64 32.67 -0.14
C LYS A 3 -27.31 32.28 -0.74
N HIS A 4 -26.25 32.28 0.06
CA HIS A 4 -24.95 31.76 -0.35
C HIS A 4 -25.09 30.27 -0.67
N ALA A 5 -24.85 29.92 -1.93
CA ALA A 5 -24.59 28.56 -2.35
C ALA A 5 -23.33 28.09 -1.62
N PHE A 6 -23.50 27.16 -0.68
CA PHE A 6 -22.39 26.44 -0.06
C PHE A 6 -21.91 25.40 -1.08
N GLN A 7 -21.06 25.86 -2.00
CA GLN A 7 -20.24 25.00 -2.84
C GLN A 7 -19.09 24.51 -1.97
N GLY A 8 -19.32 23.40 -1.26
CA GLY A 8 -18.27 22.66 -0.57
C GLY A 8 -17.40 21.94 -1.59
N ASP A 9 -16.48 22.67 -2.21
CA ASP A 9 -15.26 22.11 -2.76
C ASP A 9 -14.26 21.99 -1.61
N GLU A 10 -14.29 20.84 -0.93
CA GLU A 10 -13.21 20.42 -0.06
C GLU A 10 -12.74 19.05 -0.53
N GLY A 11 -11.80 19.09 -1.46
CA GLY A 11 -10.67 18.16 -1.52
C GLY A 11 -11.03 16.69 -1.68
N GLN A 12 -11.04 16.24 -2.93
CA GLN A 12 -10.40 14.99 -3.39
C GLN A 12 -9.64 14.21 -2.30
N ALA A 13 -10.35 13.46 -1.46
CA ALA A 13 -9.76 12.42 -0.63
C ALA A 13 -9.51 11.24 -1.58
N GLY A 14 -8.41 11.32 -2.31
CA GLY A 14 -7.90 10.31 -3.21
C GLY A 14 -7.54 9.04 -2.44
N GLY A 15 -8.55 8.27 -2.05
CA GLY A 15 -8.41 6.83 -1.94
C GLY A 15 -8.28 6.29 -3.36
N HIS A 16 -7.12 6.52 -3.98
CA HIS A 16 -6.70 5.68 -5.09
C HIS A 16 -6.54 4.28 -4.50
N HIS A 17 -7.65 3.55 -4.42
CA HIS A 17 -7.66 2.09 -4.38
C HIS A 17 -7.11 1.66 -5.74
N GLN A 18 -5.80 1.83 -5.94
CA GLN A 18 -5.12 1.29 -7.09
C GLN A 18 -5.24 -0.21 -6.94
N HIS A 19 -6.14 -0.79 -7.71
CA HIS A 19 -6.29 -2.23 -7.79
C HIS A 19 -4.95 -2.77 -8.28
N PHE A 20 -4.22 -3.45 -7.40
CA PHE A 20 -2.96 -4.09 -7.74
C PHE A 20 -3.22 -5.57 -8.03
N THR A 21 -2.41 -6.15 -8.90
CA THR A 21 -2.39 -7.61 -9.05
C THR A 21 -1.30 -8.17 -8.15
N ILE A 22 -1.53 -9.36 -7.59
CA ILE A 22 -0.55 -10.02 -6.73
C ILE A 22 0.80 -10.16 -7.45
N ASN A 23 0.80 -10.58 -8.71
CA ASN A 23 2.03 -10.71 -9.48
C ASN A 23 2.72 -9.37 -9.71
N GLY A 24 1.98 -8.33 -10.13
CA GLY A 24 2.59 -7.05 -10.46
C GLY A 24 3.20 -6.35 -9.24
N LEU A 25 2.54 -6.42 -8.07
CA LEU A 25 3.08 -5.84 -6.85
C LEU A 25 4.23 -6.69 -6.27
N ALA A 26 4.19 -8.02 -6.44
CA ALA A 26 5.27 -8.90 -6.00
C ALA A 26 6.55 -8.64 -6.81
N GLU A 27 6.42 -8.48 -8.13
CA GLU A 27 7.52 -8.09 -9.02
C GLU A 27 8.07 -6.70 -8.66
N GLU A 28 7.20 -5.71 -8.41
CA GLU A 28 7.62 -4.36 -8.01
C GLU A 28 8.41 -4.36 -6.68
N LEU A 29 8.00 -5.21 -5.75
CA LEU A 29 8.62 -5.33 -4.42
C LEU A 29 9.79 -6.31 -4.38
N GLY A 30 10.06 -7.04 -5.47
CA GLY A 30 11.10 -8.06 -5.52
C GLY A 30 10.85 -9.28 -4.62
N VAL A 31 9.58 -9.57 -4.32
CA VAL A 31 9.17 -10.70 -3.48
C VAL A 31 8.42 -11.76 -4.28
N THR A 32 8.23 -12.94 -3.71
CA THR A 32 7.41 -13.97 -4.37
C THR A 32 5.91 -13.67 -4.25
N ALA A 33 5.12 -14.12 -5.23
CA ALA A 33 3.66 -14.00 -5.18
C ALA A 33 3.06 -14.64 -3.91
N ALA A 34 3.67 -15.71 -3.39
CA ALA A 34 3.24 -16.37 -2.17
C ALA A 34 3.47 -15.50 -0.91
N GLU A 35 4.59 -14.77 -0.85
CA GLU A 35 4.86 -13.83 0.24
C GLU A 35 3.91 -12.65 0.18
N LEU A 36 3.67 -12.11 -1.01
CA LEU A 36 2.71 -11.03 -1.17
C LEU A 36 1.29 -11.48 -0.80
N GLN A 37 0.89 -12.69 -1.19
CA GLN A 37 -0.41 -13.24 -0.84
C GLN A 37 -0.57 -13.36 0.68
N LYS A 38 0.45 -13.84 1.40
CA LYS A 38 0.44 -13.86 2.87
C LYS A 38 0.34 -12.46 3.46
N ALA A 39 1.04 -11.48 2.89
CA ALA A 39 0.93 -10.10 3.34
C ALA A 39 -0.49 -9.57 3.17
N VAL A 40 -1.12 -9.82 2.02
CA VAL A 40 -2.54 -9.49 1.77
C VAL A 40 -3.47 -10.19 2.76
N GLU A 41 -3.23 -11.44 3.12
CA GLU A 41 -4.01 -12.16 4.13
C GLU A 41 -3.89 -11.55 5.54
N ILE A 42 -2.74 -10.95 5.87
CA ILE A 42 -2.47 -10.36 7.19
C ILE A 42 -2.99 -8.92 7.29
N VAL A 43 -2.70 -8.08 6.29
CA VAL A 43 -2.99 -6.64 6.33
C VAL A 43 -4.20 -6.21 5.50
N GLY A 44 -4.71 -7.09 4.64
CA GLY A 44 -5.79 -6.84 3.70
C GLY A 44 -5.31 -6.43 2.30
N ASP A 45 -6.26 -6.24 1.39
CA ASP A 45 -6.02 -5.84 -0.02
C ASP A 45 -5.69 -4.35 -0.18
N ASP A 46 -5.03 -3.75 0.82
CA ASP A 46 -4.60 -2.36 0.77
C ASP A 46 -3.15 -2.29 0.27
N PRO A 47 -2.89 -1.75 -0.94
CA PRO A 47 -1.55 -1.76 -1.53
C PRO A 47 -0.53 -1.02 -0.66
N VAL A 48 -0.92 0.04 0.05
CA VAL A 48 -0.01 0.82 0.89
C VAL A 48 0.40 -0.02 2.09
N ARG A 49 -0.56 -0.63 2.78
CA ARG A 49 -0.29 -1.50 3.93
C ARG A 49 0.50 -2.73 3.55
N VAL A 50 0.20 -3.35 2.41
CA VAL A 50 0.92 -4.53 1.90
C VAL A 50 2.38 -4.17 1.62
N ARG A 51 2.63 -3.03 0.96
CA ARG A 51 3.99 -2.52 0.71
C ARG A 51 4.74 -2.26 2.01
N GLU A 52 4.10 -1.60 2.98
CA GLU A 52 4.72 -1.36 4.29
C GLU A 52 5.02 -2.66 5.04
N PHE A 53 4.10 -3.63 5.00
CA PHE A 53 4.27 -4.92 5.64
C PHE A 53 5.44 -5.69 5.03
N ILE A 54 5.48 -5.81 3.70
CA ILE A 54 6.58 -6.45 2.99
C ILE A 54 7.89 -5.74 3.30
N ARG A 55 7.94 -4.40 3.21
CA ARG A 55 9.16 -3.66 3.54
C ARG A 55 9.66 -4.01 4.94
N ARG A 56 8.82 -3.93 5.97
CA ARG A 56 9.24 -4.18 7.36
C ARG A 56 9.71 -5.63 7.61
N ASN A 57 9.03 -6.62 7.01
CA ASN A 57 9.37 -8.04 7.21
C ASN A 57 10.51 -8.51 6.31
N HIS A 58 10.73 -7.86 5.16
CA HIS A 58 11.73 -8.25 4.16
C HIS A 58 13.03 -7.43 4.28
N THR A 59 13.04 -6.30 5.01
CA THR A 59 14.27 -5.58 5.40
C THR A 59 15.07 -6.27 6.51
N GLU A 60 14.53 -7.29 7.19
CA GLU A 60 15.28 -8.04 8.21
C GLU A 60 16.41 -8.92 7.62
N ILE A 61 16.62 -8.92 6.30
CA ILE A 61 17.71 -9.66 5.65
C ILE A 61 18.93 -8.77 5.33
N ASP A 62 18.87 -7.44 5.53
CA ASP A 62 19.99 -6.53 5.22
C ASP A 62 20.63 -5.83 6.45
N ASP A 63 20.18 -6.12 7.68
CA ASP A 63 20.82 -5.65 8.92
C ASP A 63 21.91 -6.63 9.44
N THR A 64 22.47 -7.46 8.56
CA THR A 64 23.77 -8.13 8.75
C THR A 64 24.90 -7.36 8.07
N ASN A 65 24.75 -6.06 7.83
CA ASN A 65 25.90 -5.20 7.55
C ASN A 65 26.59 -4.80 8.86
N GLU A 66 27.46 -5.72 9.31
CA GLU A 66 28.59 -5.51 10.21
C GLU A 66 29.23 -4.11 10.05
N VAL A 67 29.18 -3.28 11.12
CA VAL A 67 30.18 -2.23 11.43
C VAL A 67 30.44 -2.15 12.92
#